data_AF-A0A2E7SRE4-F1
#
_entry.id   AF-A0A2E7SRE4-F1
#
_cell.length_a   1.000
_cell.length_b   1.000
_cell.length_c   1.000
_cell.angle_alpha   90.00
_cell.angle_beta   90.00
_cell.angle_gamma   90.00
#
_symmetry.space_group_name_H-M   'P 1'
#
loop_
_entity.id
_entity.type
_entity.pdbx_description
1 polymer ?
#
loop_
_entity_poly.entity_id
_entity_poly.type
_entity_poly.pdbx_seq_one_letter_code
_entity_poly.pdbx_strand_id
1 'polypeptide(L)'
;MQLDDQQKKIVAGWIEEGLDLSAIQARIESELNIRMTYMDVRFLVGDLELMPKDEEEPAEEEDEAEEEPVGAMSGGPTPEDPFPAPEDPMTDTPHPAQDEASGDEMPEPGGGGDVTISVSPVTKPGMMASGSVTFSDGVTCDWYLDQFGRPGLVPPAEGYRPPDADMPVFGQKLQEALQGGY
;
A
#
# COMPACT_ATOMS: atom_id res chain seq x y z
N MET A 1 -2.47 25.35 3.06
CA MET A 1 -1.52 26.48 2.90
C MET A 1 -0.19 25.86 2.49
N GLN A 2 0.45 26.38 1.44
CA GLN A 2 1.75 25.88 0.97
C GLN A 2 2.84 26.89 1.34
N LEU A 3 3.99 26.37 1.76
CA LEU A 3 5.20 27.14 1.98
C LEU A 3 5.72 27.68 0.64
N ASP A 4 6.26 28.89 0.67
CA ASP A 4 6.92 29.52 -0.47
C ASP A 4 8.30 28.89 -0.73
N ASP A 5 8.88 29.09 -1.91
CA ASP A 5 10.14 28.46 -2.32
C ASP A 5 11.30 28.79 -1.38
N GLN A 6 11.34 30.01 -0.82
CA GLN A 6 12.34 30.36 0.19
C GLN A 6 12.17 29.56 1.48
N GLN A 7 10.93 29.30 1.89
CA GLN A 7 10.63 28.60 3.13
C GLN A 7 10.86 27.09 2.98
N LYS A 8 10.58 26.54 1.79
CA LYS A 8 10.93 25.17 1.39
C LYS A 8 12.43 24.90 1.52
N LYS A 9 13.29 25.85 1.09
CA LYS A 9 14.75 25.73 1.24
C LYS A 9 15.19 25.69 2.71
N ILE A 10 14.58 26.50 3.57
CA ILE A 10 14.88 26.49 5.00
C ILE A 10 14.51 25.13 5.62
N VAL A 11 13.34 24.60 5.29
CA VAL A 11 12.90 23.29 5.77
C VAL A 11 13.75 22.16 5.19
N ALA A 12 14.16 22.25 3.92
CA ALA A 12 15.11 21.33 3.30
C ALA A 12 16.41 21.23 4.11
N GLY A 13 17.01 22.37 4.49
CA GLY A 13 18.21 22.38 5.32
C GLY A 13 18.02 21.65 6.66
N TRP A 14 16.87 21.81 7.31
CA TRP A 14 16.59 21.08 8.56
C TRP A 14 16.41 19.57 8.35
N ILE A 15 15.88 19.15 7.20
CA ILE A 15 15.80 17.74 6.82
C ILE A 15 17.20 17.18 6.57
N GLU A 16 18.07 17.95 5.91
CA GLU A 16 19.48 17.58 5.68
C GLU A 16 20.28 17.44 6.98
N GLU A 17 20.01 18.30 7.95
CA GLU A 17 20.54 18.20 9.32
C GLU A 17 19.96 16.99 10.09
N GLY A 18 19.00 16.26 9.54
CA GLY A 18 18.39 15.08 10.15
C GLY A 18 17.38 15.39 11.26
N LEU A 19 16.77 16.58 11.26
CA LEU A 19 15.78 16.93 12.28
C LEU A 19 14.49 16.11 12.13
N ASP A 20 13.94 15.69 13.27
CA ASP A 20 12.63 15.06 13.33
C ASP A 20 11.50 15.99 12.89
N LEU A 21 10.45 15.39 12.30
CA LEU A 21 9.25 16.08 11.83
C LEU A 21 8.61 16.99 12.88
N SER A 22 8.58 16.57 14.15
CA SER A 22 8.05 17.38 15.25
C SER A 22 8.91 18.60 15.55
N ALA A 23 10.24 18.49 15.43
CA ALA A 23 11.17 19.60 15.59
C ALA A 23 11.04 20.59 14.42
N ILE A 24 10.92 20.07 13.20
CA ILE A 24 10.64 20.86 11.99
C ILE A 24 9.31 21.61 12.15
N GLN A 25 8.24 20.95 12.59
CA GLN A 25 6.93 21.57 12.82
C GLN A 25 7.01 22.73 13.81
N ALA A 26 7.70 22.54 14.95
CA ALA A 26 7.87 23.59 15.95
C ALA A 26 8.68 24.78 15.43
N ARG A 27 9.70 24.54 14.60
CA ARG A 27 10.50 25.59 13.95
C ARG A 27 9.69 26.35 12.90
N ILE A 28 8.87 25.68 12.10
CA ILE A 28 7.98 26.34 11.12
C ILE A 28 6.98 27.26 11.84
N GLU A 29 6.40 26.83 12.95
CA GLU A 29 5.49 27.67 13.75
C GLU A 29 6.23 28.87 14.39
N SER A 30 7.45 28.67 14.85
CA SER A 30 8.23 29.72 15.55
C SER A 30 8.85 30.74 14.59
N GLU A 31 9.55 30.26 13.56
CA GLU A 31 10.34 31.09 12.63
C GLU A 31 9.48 31.68 11.51
N LEU A 32 8.58 30.86 10.96
CA LEU A 32 7.76 31.24 9.80
C LEU A 32 6.37 31.72 10.21
N ASN A 33 5.99 31.54 11.48
CA ASN A 33 4.65 31.81 12.01
C ASN A 33 3.54 31.04 11.25
N ILE A 34 3.90 29.88 10.68
CA ILE A 34 2.98 29.05 9.91
C ILE A 34 2.59 27.86 10.78
N ARG A 35 1.32 27.83 11.19
CA ARG A 35 0.73 26.66 11.83
C ARG A 35 0.42 25.61 10.76
N MET A 36 1.12 24.49 10.81
CA MET A 36 0.81 23.30 10.00
C MET A 36 0.55 22.09 10.88
N THR A 37 -0.23 21.14 10.38
CA THR A 37 -0.40 19.86 11.06
C THR A 37 0.81 18.98 10.82
N TYR A 38 1.01 17.99 11.69
CA TYR A 38 2.07 17.01 11.51
C TYR A 38 1.97 16.26 10.17
N MET A 39 0.74 16.05 9.67
CA MET A 39 0.51 15.47 8.34
C MET A 39 1.01 16.40 7.22
N ASP A 40 0.74 17.70 7.30
CA ASP A 40 1.25 18.66 6.32
C ASP A 40 2.79 18.68 6.30
N VAL A 41 3.42 18.62 7.47
CA VAL A 41 4.90 18.59 7.58
C VAL A 41 5.46 17.29 7.00
N ARG A 42 4.84 16.14 7.28
CA ARG A 42 5.26 14.85 6.69
C ARG A 42 5.14 14.84 5.17
N PHE A 43 4.06 15.37 4.62
CA PHE A 43 3.90 15.52 3.16
C PHE A 43 4.92 16.49 2.57
N LEU A 44 5.24 17.57 3.28
CA LEU A 44 6.23 18.55 2.83
C LEU A 44 7.65 17.97 2.82
N VAL A 45 8.05 17.25 3.87
CA VAL A 45 9.35 16.58 3.92
C VAL A 45 9.46 15.58 2.77
N GLY A 46 8.41 14.77 2.54
CA GLY A 46 8.39 13.85 1.40
C GLY A 46 8.44 14.57 0.04
N ASP A 47 7.75 15.71 -0.14
CA ASP A 47 7.82 16.52 -1.36
C ASP A 47 9.23 17.10 -1.59
N LEU A 48 9.90 17.55 -0.52
CA LEU A 48 11.25 18.09 -0.54
C LEU A 48 12.33 17.03 -0.82
N GLU A 49 12.13 15.81 -0.34
CA GLU A 49 12.99 14.66 -0.67
C GLU A 49 12.81 14.21 -2.13
N LEU A 50 11.62 14.41 -2.70
CA LEU A 50 11.31 14.10 -4.10
C LEU A 50 11.73 15.21 -5.07
N MET A 51 11.94 16.44 -4.57
CA MET A 51 12.58 17.49 -5.35
C MET A 51 14.04 17.10 -5.58
N PRO A 52 14.49 16.89 -6.84
CA PRO A 52 15.90 16.64 -7.10
C PRO A 52 16.69 17.82 -6.52
N LYS A 53 17.60 17.52 -5.59
CA LYS A 53 18.52 18.54 -5.08
C LYS A 53 19.32 19.05 -6.27
N ASP A 54 18.97 20.25 -6.71
CA ASP A 54 19.67 20.96 -7.76
C ASP A 54 21.10 21.20 -7.25
N GLU A 55 22.03 20.41 -7.75
CA GLU A 55 23.45 20.53 -7.49
C GLU A 55 23.96 21.78 -8.20
N GLU A 56 23.92 22.91 -7.49
CA GLU A 56 24.78 24.05 -7.79
C GLU A 56 25.94 24.03 -6.79
N GLU A 57 27.04 23.37 -7.19
CA GLU A 57 28.38 23.60 -6.62
C GLU A 57 28.66 25.13 -6.56
N PRO A 58 29.23 25.64 -5.45
CA PRO A 58 30.69 25.59 -5.38
C PRO A 58 31.31 25.39 -3.99
N ALA A 59 32.39 24.60 -4.03
CA ALA A 59 33.67 24.75 -3.36
C ALA A 59 33.75 24.73 -1.81
N GLU A 60 34.36 23.62 -1.35
CA GLU A 60 35.49 23.58 -0.41
C GLU A 60 35.24 24.05 1.04
N GLU A 61 35.18 23.12 1.98
CA GLU A 61 36.37 22.78 2.78
C GLU A 61 36.16 21.46 3.53
N GLU A 62 37.27 20.76 3.66
CA GLU A 62 37.48 19.41 4.16
C GLU A 62 37.13 19.29 5.64
N ASP A 63 36.56 18.16 6.06
CA ASP A 63 37.13 17.41 7.18
C ASP A 63 36.74 15.94 7.11
N GLU A 64 37.67 15.15 7.62
CA GLU A 64 37.99 13.78 7.30
C GLU A 64 37.48 12.87 8.44
N ALA A 65 37.73 11.57 8.29
CA ALA A 65 37.67 10.52 9.33
C ALA A 65 36.27 9.92 9.62
N GLU A 66 36.03 8.69 9.14
CA GLU A 66 36.21 7.42 9.91
C GLU A 66 35.04 7.21 10.91
N GLU A 67 34.42 6.05 11.05
CA GLU A 67 34.81 4.67 10.81
C GLU A 67 33.51 3.83 10.91
N GLU A 68 33.29 2.88 10.00
CA GLU A 68 32.53 1.69 10.38
C GLU A 68 33.45 0.81 11.24
N PRO A 69 32.93 0.11 12.26
CA PRO A 69 32.84 -1.32 12.02
C PRO A 69 31.60 -2.02 12.59
N VAL A 70 31.08 -2.89 11.74
CA VAL A 70 30.54 -4.23 11.99
C VAL A 70 30.75 -4.82 13.40
N GLY A 71 29.68 -5.41 13.94
CA GLY A 71 29.81 -6.50 14.91
C GLY A 71 28.58 -6.75 15.78
N ALA A 72 27.87 -7.85 15.52
CA ALA A 72 27.60 -8.89 16.52
C ALA A 72 26.61 -9.93 15.97
N MET A 73 27.15 -11.05 15.51
CA MET A 73 26.43 -12.29 15.28
C MET A 73 26.29 -13.02 16.62
N SER A 74 25.09 -13.49 16.95
CA SER A 74 24.83 -14.50 17.97
C SER A 74 23.39 -14.98 17.71
N GLY A 75 23.02 -16.24 17.52
CA GLY A 75 23.66 -17.55 17.54
C GLY A 75 22.50 -18.56 17.50
N GLY A 76 22.54 -19.58 16.64
CA GLY A 76 21.64 -20.75 16.73
C GLY A 76 22.02 -21.67 17.91
N PRO A 77 21.41 -22.86 18.14
CA PRO A 77 20.68 -23.72 17.17
C PRO A 77 19.38 -24.41 17.72
N THR A 78 18.79 -25.26 16.86
CA THR A 78 17.60 -26.17 16.99
C THR A 78 17.78 -27.37 17.94
N PRO A 79 16.72 -28.15 18.27
CA PRO A 79 16.40 -29.43 17.57
C PRO A 79 14.87 -29.70 17.40
N GLU A 80 14.37 -30.25 16.27
CA GLU A 80 14.15 -31.71 15.96
C GLU A 80 13.40 -32.44 17.09
N ASP A 81 12.24 -33.11 16.97
CA ASP A 81 11.63 -34.05 16.00
C ASP A 81 10.23 -34.44 16.64
N PRO A 82 9.40 -35.45 16.24
CA PRO A 82 9.10 -36.13 14.96
C PRO A 82 7.59 -36.08 14.57
N PHE A 83 7.32 -36.45 13.32
CA PHE A 83 6.02 -36.92 12.78
C PHE A 83 5.44 -38.12 13.58
N PRO A 84 4.11 -38.36 13.54
CA PRO A 84 3.62 -39.30 12.52
C PRO A 84 2.23 -38.97 11.93
N ALA A 85 2.08 -39.24 10.63
CA ALA A 85 0.80 -39.52 9.96
C ALA A 85 0.20 -40.84 10.51
N PRO A 86 -1.03 -41.30 10.17
CA PRO A 86 -1.27 -41.77 8.80
C PRO A 86 -2.76 -41.82 8.30
N GLU A 87 -2.91 -42.17 7.00
CA GLU A 87 -3.99 -42.95 6.33
C GLU A 87 -5.28 -42.29 5.78
N ASP A 88 -5.28 -42.14 4.45
CA ASP A 88 -6.40 -42.31 3.49
C ASP A 88 -7.50 -43.30 3.91
N PRO A 89 -8.75 -43.09 3.44
CA PRO A 89 -9.17 -43.90 2.28
C PRO A 89 -9.97 -43.15 1.20
N MET A 90 -9.64 -43.51 -0.04
CA MET A 90 -10.45 -43.35 -1.25
C MET A 90 -11.93 -43.69 -1.07
N THR A 91 -12.80 -42.97 -1.80
CA THR A 91 -13.95 -43.42 -2.62
C THR A 91 -14.72 -42.14 -2.99
N ASP A 92 -15.37 -41.90 -4.11
CA ASP A 92 -15.78 -42.66 -5.29
C ASP A 92 -16.23 -41.59 -6.30
N THR A 93 -15.70 -41.61 -7.51
CA THR A 93 -16.28 -40.88 -8.64
C THR A 93 -17.47 -41.71 -9.14
N PRO A 94 -18.60 -41.08 -9.50
CA PRO A 94 -18.90 -41.13 -10.92
C PRO A 94 -19.45 -39.82 -11.49
N HIS A 95 -18.85 -39.48 -12.62
CA HIS A 95 -19.39 -38.67 -13.71
C HIS A 95 -20.59 -39.42 -14.35
N PRO A 96 -21.66 -38.73 -14.78
CA PRO A 96 -21.85 -38.43 -16.21
C PRO A 96 -22.45 -37.02 -16.40
N ALA A 97 -22.56 -36.40 -17.56
CA ALA A 97 -21.88 -36.35 -18.85
C ALA A 97 -22.76 -35.41 -19.68
N GLN A 98 -22.14 -34.49 -20.42
CA GLN A 98 -22.66 -33.85 -21.64
C GLN A 98 -23.81 -32.82 -21.48
N ASP A 99 -23.54 -31.56 -21.81
CA ASP A 99 -23.86 -31.08 -23.17
C ASP A 99 -23.04 -29.83 -23.49
N GLU A 100 -22.38 -29.88 -24.64
CA GLU A 100 -21.47 -28.87 -25.16
C GLU A 100 -22.27 -27.74 -25.82
N ALA A 101 -22.00 -26.48 -25.44
CA ALA A 101 -22.39 -25.33 -26.26
C ALA A 101 -21.34 -24.21 -26.15
N SER A 102 -20.44 -24.25 -27.13
CA SER A 102 -19.73 -23.10 -27.71
C SER A 102 -18.86 -22.26 -26.79
N GLY A 103 -17.57 -22.60 -26.82
CA GLY A 103 -16.49 -21.72 -26.40
C GLY A 103 -16.44 -20.46 -27.24
N ASP A 104 -16.54 -19.33 -26.55
CA ASP A 104 -15.72 -18.17 -26.85
C ASP A 104 -14.66 -18.12 -25.75
N GLU A 105 -13.44 -18.34 -26.18
CA GLU A 105 -12.24 -18.52 -25.38
C GLU A 105 -11.89 -17.19 -24.71
N MET A 106 -12.08 -17.10 -23.39
CA MET A 106 -11.42 -16.08 -22.58
C MET A 106 -10.70 -16.84 -21.45
N PRO A 107 -9.37 -16.66 -21.31
CA PRO A 107 -8.60 -17.46 -20.38
C PRO A 107 -9.06 -17.16 -18.96
N GLU A 108 -9.43 -18.20 -18.21
CA GLU A 108 -9.44 -18.11 -16.76
C GLU A 108 -7.99 -17.98 -16.28
N PRO A 109 -7.60 -16.92 -15.55
CA PRO A 109 -6.56 -17.06 -14.54
C PRO A 109 -7.25 -17.48 -13.23
N GLY A 110 -7.72 -18.73 -13.20
CA GLY A 110 -8.04 -19.39 -11.94
C GLY A 110 -6.74 -19.57 -11.16
N GLY A 111 -6.44 -18.63 -10.26
CA GLY A 111 -5.23 -18.67 -9.45
C GLY A 111 -4.93 -17.40 -8.66
N GLY A 112 -5.93 -16.59 -8.33
CA GLY A 112 -5.78 -15.58 -7.29
C GLY A 112 -6.72 -15.93 -6.14
N GLY A 113 -6.28 -15.65 -4.93
CA GLY A 113 -6.92 -16.18 -3.73
C GLY A 113 -8.35 -15.70 -3.57
N ASP A 114 -9.02 -16.28 -2.58
CA ASP A 114 -10.43 -16.08 -2.27
C ASP A 114 -10.76 -14.62 -1.90
N VAL A 115 -10.87 -13.74 -2.91
CA VAL A 115 -11.32 -12.35 -2.74
C VAL A 115 -12.85 -12.31 -2.80
N THR A 116 -13.44 -11.79 -1.73
CA THR A 116 -14.90 -11.62 -1.58
C THR A 116 -15.23 -10.14 -1.57
N ILE A 117 -16.06 -9.68 -2.51
CA ILE A 117 -16.46 -8.27 -2.62
C ILE A 117 -17.95 -8.10 -2.35
N SER A 118 -18.31 -7.01 -1.67
CA SER A 118 -19.69 -6.64 -1.38
C SER A 118 -19.91 -5.19 -1.82
N VAL A 119 -20.87 -4.97 -2.71
CA VAL A 119 -21.25 -3.63 -3.19
C VAL A 119 -22.32 -3.06 -2.27
N SER A 120 -22.12 -1.84 -1.79
CA SER A 120 -23.14 -1.11 -1.04
C SER A 120 -24.12 -0.43 -2.00
N PRO A 121 -25.44 -0.55 -1.76
CA PRO A 121 -26.47 0.08 -2.61
C PRO A 121 -26.58 1.60 -2.43
N VAL A 122 -25.84 2.17 -1.47
CA VAL A 122 -25.85 3.61 -1.18
C VAL A 122 -24.79 4.30 -2.02
N THR A 123 -25.22 4.98 -3.07
CA THR A 123 -24.35 5.88 -3.84
C THR A 123 -24.07 7.13 -3.02
N LYS A 124 -22.81 7.29 -2.58
CA LYS A 124 -22.37 8.53 -1.90
C LYS A 124 -22.23 9.64 -2.95
N PRO A 125 -22.60 10.90 -2.64
CA PRO A 125 -22.42 12.02 -3.57
C PRO A 125 -20.97 12.12 -4.06
N GLY A 126 -20.77 12.11 -5.39
CA GLY A 126 -19.43 12.12 -6.00
C GLY A 126 -18.82 10.73 -6.30
N MET A 127 -19.42 9.65 -5.79
CA MET A 127 -18.99 8.26 -6.02
C MET A 127 -20.05 7.48 -6.80
N MET A 128 -19.62 6.70 -7.79
CA MET A 128 -20.46 5.79 -8.58
C MET A 128 -20.86 4.55 -7.78
N ALA A 129 -19.94 4.01 -6.99
CA ALA A 129 -20.17 2.84 -6.17
C ALA A 129 -19.24 2.85 -4.96
N SER A 130 -19.65 2.18 -3.89
CA SER A 130 -18.76 1.91 -2.77
C SER A 130 -19.12 0.56 -2.18
N GLY A 131 -18.21 -0.02 -1.42
CA GLY A 131 -18.41 -1.32 -0.83
C GLY A 131 -17.26 -1.72 0.07
N SER A 132 -17.27 -2.99 0.46
CA SER A 132 -16.19 -3.61 1.20
C SER A 132 -15.67 -4.82 0.41
N VAL A 133 -14.39 -5.11 0.57
CA VAL A 133 -13.71 -6.26 -0.02
C VAL A 133 -12.94 -6.96 1.07
N THR A 134 -13.02 -8.29 1.14
CA THR A 134 -12.16 -9.12 1.97
C THR A 134 -11.17 -9.84 1.06
N PHE A 135 -9.89 -9.59 1.30
CA PHE A 135 -8.78 -10.20 0.56
C PHE A 135 -8.47 -11.60 1.09
N SER A 136 -7.60 -12.32 0.39
CA SER A 136 -7.29 -13.73 0.67
C SER A 136 -6.53 -13.93 1.99
N ASP A 137 -5.94 -12.86 2.51
CA ASP A 137 -5.32 -12.80 3.83
C ASP A 137 -6.34 -12.63 4.98
N GLY A 138 -7.62 -12.51 4.64
CA GLY A 138 -8.72 -12.32 5.58
C GLY A 138 -8.91 -10.87 6.03
N VAL A 139 -8.16 -9.91 5.47
CA VAL A 139 -8.30 -8.49 5.81
C VAL A 139 -9.39 -7.86 4.95
N THR A 140 -10.31 -7.16 5.61
CA THR A 140 -11.39 -6.42 4.95
C THR A 140 -11.02 -4.96 4.78
N CYS A 141 -11.11 -4.46 3.55
CA CYS A 141 -10.93 -3.06 3.17
C CYS A 141 -12.24 -2.47 2.66
N ASP A 142 -12.42 -1.16 2.84
CA ASP A 142 -13.44 -0.43 2.10
C ASP A 142 -12.91 -0.10 0.70
N TRP A 143 -13.78 -0.11 -0.30
CA TRP A 143 -13.45 0.34 -1.64
C TRP A 143 -14.51 1.33 -2.12
N TYR A 144 -14.10 2.20 -3.03
CA TYR A 144 -14.99 3.14 -3.67
C TYR A 144 -14.64 3.29 -5.15
N LEU A 145 -15.62 3.68 -5.94
CA LEU A 145 -15.48 4.01 -7.34
C LEU A 145 -15.90 5.46 -7.51
N ASP A 146 -14.97 6.32 -7.91
CA ASP A 146 -15.29 7.72 -8.18
C ASP A 146 -16.15 7.87 -9.44
N GLN A 147 -16.72 9.07 -9.64
CA GLN A 147 -17.45 9.44 -10.85
C GLN A 147 -16.69 9.22 -12.18
N PHE A 148 -15.36 9.09 -12.11
CA PHE A 148 -14.50 8.80 -13.26
C PHE A 148 -14.30 7.29 -13.51
N GLY A 149 -14.97 6.43 -12.74
CA GLY A 149 -14.82 4.98 -12.85
C GLY A 149 -13.47 4.46 -12.35
N ARG A 150 -12.79 5.23 -11.48
CA ARG A 150 -11.50 4.83 -10.89
C ARG A 150 -11.74 4.16 -9.53
N PRO A 151 -11.28 2.93 -9.32
CA PRO A 151 -11.40 2.26 -8.04
C PRO A 151 -10.34 2.77 -7.06
N GLY A 152 -10.78 3.13 -5.86
CA GLY A 152 -9.93 3.43 -4.71
C GLY A 152 -10.12 2.38 -3.63
N LEU A 153 -9.04 2.02 -2.94
CA LEU A 153 -9.02 1.13 -1.79
C LEU A 153 -8.69 1.94 -0.54
N VAL A 154 -9.45 1.72 0.52
CA VAL A 154 -9.25 2.28 1.85
C VAL A 154 -8.87 1.13 2.78
N PRO A 155 -7.58 0.97 3.10
CA PRO A 155 -7.15 -0.06 4.03
C PRO A 155 -7.69 0.20 5.45
N PRO A 156 -8.02 -0.84 6.23
CA PRO A 156 -8.52 -0.69 7.60
C PRO A 156 -7.42 -0.25 8.58
N ALA A 157 -6.15 -0.47 8.22
CA ALA A 157 -4.99 -0.10 9.00
C ALA A 157 -4.00 0.71 8.15
N GLU A 158 -3.35 1.69 8.78
CA GLU A 158 -2.37 2.55 8.12
C GLU A 158 -1.17 1.70 7.65
N GLY A 159 -0.85 1.79 6.35
CA GLY A 159 0.25 1.02 5.76
C GLY A 159 -0.10 -0.43 5.37
N TYR A 160 -1.35 -0.87 5.56
CA TYR A 160 -1.78 -2.17 5.04
C TYR A 160 -1.81 -2.16 3.51
N ARG A 161 -1.09 -3.12 2.92
CA ARG A 161 -1.04 -3.37 1.49
C ARG A 161 -1.63 -4.75 1.23
N PRO A 162 -2.74 -4.85 0.47
CA PRO A 162 -3.29 -6.14 0.13
C PRO A 162 -2.30 -7.00 -0.67
N PRO A 163 -2.47 -8.33 -0.67
CA PRO A 163 -1.60 -9.23 -1.40
C PRO A 163 -1.55 -8.87 -2.89
N ASP A 164 -0.35 -8.84 -3.48
CA ASP A 164 -0.17 -8.45 -4.88
C ASP A 164 -0.89 -9.43 -5.84
N ALA A 165 -0.99 -10.70 -5.45
CA ALA A 165 -1.74 -11.74 -6.15
C ALA A 165 -3.25 -11.48 -6.19
N ASP A 166 -3.79 -10.73 -5.22
CA ASP A 166 -5.23 -10.47 -5.12
C ASP A 166 -5.65 -9.21 -5.87
N MET A 167 -4.73 -8.30 -6.20
CA MET A 167 -5.01 -7.07 -6.94
C MET A 167 -5.71 -7.31 -8.30
N PRO A 168 -5.23 -8.21 -9.17
CA PRO A 168 -5.92 -8.48 -10.43
C PRO A 168 -7.30 -9.11 -10.22
N VAL A 169 -7.43 -10.00 -9.24
CA VAL A 169 -8.72 -10.66 -8.91
C VAL A 169 -9.72 -9.68 -8.33
N PHE A 170 -9.28 -8.78 -7.46
CA PHE A 170 -10.11 -7.69 -6.92
C PHE A 170 -10.66 -6.82 -8.04
N GLY A 171 -9.83 -6.40 -8.99
CA GLY A 171 -10.27 -5.59 -10.12
C GLY A 171 -11.33 -6.29 -10.96
N GLN A 172 -11.13 -7.57 -11.28
CA GLN A 172 -12.08 -8.39 -12.02
C GLN A 172 -13.41 -8.55 -11.26
N LYS A 173 -13.35 -9.00 -9.99
CA LYS A 173 -14.51 -9.16 -9.11
C LYS A 173 -15.29 -7.87 -8.94
N LEU A 174 -14.60 -6.73 -8.84
CA LEU A 174 -15.21 -5.42 -8.74
C LEU A 174 -15.99 -5.05 -10.01
N GLN A 175 -15.40 -5.26 -11.18
CA GLN A 175 -16.09 -5.01 -12.45
C GLN A 175 -17.32 -5.90 -12.60
N GLU A 176 -17.21 -7.19 -12.27
CA GLU A 176 -18.33 -8.14 -12.29
C GLU A 176 -19.43 -7.72 -11.30
N ALA A 177 -19.07 -7.34 -10.08
CA ALA A 177 -20.04 -6.91 -9.08
C ALA A 177 -20.77 -5.60 -9.45
N LEU A 178 -20.11 -4.71 -10.20
CA LEU A 178 -20.73 -3.50 -10.75
C LEU A 178 -21.62 -3.79 -11.95
N GLN A 179 -21.26 -4.76 -12.80
CA GLN A 179 -22.05 -5.17 -13.96
C GLN A 179 -23.27 -6.03 -13.57
N GLY A 180 -23.13 -6.84 -12.53
CA GLY A 180 -24.18 -7.72 -12.01
C GLY A 180 -25.18 -7.05 -11.07
N GLY A 181 -25.01 -5.76 -10.77
CA GLY A 181 -25.91 -4.98 -9.91
C GLY A 181 -27.14 -4.48 -10.67
N TYR A 182 -28.13 -5.36 -10.90
CA TYR A 182 -29.50 -5.02 -11.31
C TYR A 182 -30.53 -5.82 -10.52
#